data_AF-A0AA96ISJ9-F1
#
_entry.id   AF-A0AA96ISJ9-F1
#
_cell.length_a   1.000
_cell.length_b   1.000
_cell.length_c   1.000
_cell.angle_alpha   90.00
_cell.angle_beta   90.00
_cell.angle_gamma   90.00
#
_symmetry.space_group_name_H-M   'P 1'
#
loop_
_entity.id
_entity.type
_entity.pdbx_description
1 polymer ?
#
loop_
_entity_poly.entity_id
_entity_poly.type
_entity_poly.pdbx_seq_one_letter_code
_entity_poly.pdbx_strand_id
1 'polypeptide(L)'
;MKALINIDYTVDFVADTGSLTCGAPGQAIHDALLALTKSFVEAGDFVVFAIDRHAQDDPYHPETALFPPHNIEGTEGRALYGELAAYHASVKHAPNVHTMDKSRYSAFHGTDLEIKLRERGITEVHLVGVCTDICVLHTAVDAYNRGFKIVVHQNAVASFDAAGHAWALGHFQNVLGAQVV
;
A
#
# COMPACT_ATOMS: atom_id res chain seq x y z
N MET A 1 -14.43 2.65 -13.78
CA MET A 1 -13.18 1.90 -13.96
C MET A 1 -12.49 1.81 -12.61
N LYS A 2 -11.73 0.73 -12.35
CA LYS A 2 -11.15 0.45 -11.04
C LYS A 2 -9.64 0.32 -11.10
N ALA A 3 -8.98 0.59 -9.98
CA ALA A 3 -7.54 0.39 -9.82
C ALA A 3 -7.24 -0.29 -8.47
N LEU A 4 -6.17 -1.08 -8.40
CA LEU A 4 -5.63 -1.62 -7.16
C LEU A 4 -4.41 -0.79 -6.74
N ILE A 5 -4.37 -0.37 -5.48
CA ILE A 5 -3.22 0.27 -4.86
C ILE A 5 -2.65 -0.72 -3.85
N ASN A 6 -1.47 -1.25 -4.15
CA ASN A 6 -0.68 -2.13 -3.29
C ASN A 6 0.30 -1.25 -2.50
N ILE A 7 0.06 -1.13 -1.20
CA ILE A 7 0.68 -0.14 -0.33
C ILE A 7 1.72 -0.84 0.54
N ASP A 8 3.00 -0.48 0.35
CA ASP A 8 4.07 -0.77 1.30
C ASP A 8 4.27 -2.24 1.68
N TYR A 9 3.96 -3.19 0.79
CA TYR A 9 4.17 -4.61 1.08
C TYR A 9 5.64 -5.02 0.87
N THR A 10 6.54 -4.44 1.66
CA THR A 10 8.00 -4.55 1.56
C THR A 10 8.61 -5.47 2.62
N VAL A 11 9.88 -5.83 2.44
CA VAL A 11 10.66 -6.64 3.39
C VAL A 11 10.71 -5.97 4.76
N ASP A 12 10.98 -4.66 4.83
CA ASP A 12 11.08 -3.93 6.10
C ASP A 12 9.79 -3.93 6.91
N PHE A 13 8.65 -3.95 6.24
CA PHE A 13 7.34 -3.95 6.88
C PHE A 13 6.75 -5.35 7.11
N VAL A 14 7.34 -6.43 6.58
CA VAL A 14 6.71 -7.76 6.62
C VAL A 14 7.64 -8.86 7.14
N ALA A 15 8.92 -8.87 6.76
CA ALA A 15 9.83 -9.95 7.14
C ALA A 15 10.09 -9.96 8.66
N ASP A 16 10.42 -11.13 9.21
CA ASP A 16 10.80 -11.24 10.63
C ASP A 16 11.99 -10.35 10.99
N THR A 17 12.89 -10.13 10.03
CA THR A 17 14.07 -9.27 10.15
C THR A 17 13.83 -7.86 9.63
N GLY A 18 12.60 -7.50 9.25
CA GLY A 18 12.25 -6.19 8.75
C GLY A 18 12.41 -5.11 9.83
N SER A 19 12.98 -3.97 9.46
CA SER A 19 13.32 -2.90 10.43
C SER A 19 12.10 -2.28 11.13
N LEU A 20 10.92 -2.33 10.51
CA LEU A 20 9.66 -1.82 11.06
C LEU A 20 8.51 -2.81 10.83
N THR A 21 8.78 -4.08 11.07
CA THR A 21 7.90 -5.18 10.65
C THR A 21 6.54 -5.22 11.35
N CYS A 22 5.50 -5.54 10.57
CA CYS A 22 4.20 -5.96 11.06
C CYS A 22 4.22 -7.38 11.65
N GLY A 23 5.28 -8.16 11.40
CA GLY A 23 5.42 -9.55 11.83
C GLY A 23 4.36 -10.48 11.23
N ALA A 24 3.95 -11.47 12.01
CA ALA A 24 3.03 -12.52 11.57
C ALA A 24 1.72 -12.01 10.92
N PRO A 25 1.05 -10.95 11.42
CA PRO A 25 -0.10 -10.36 10.72
C PRO A 25 0.21 -9.91 9.28
N GLY A 26 1.35 -9.23 9.08
CA GLY A 26 1.79 -8.80 7.75
C GLY A 26 2.08 -9.98 6.82
N GLN A 27 2.66 -11.05 7.35
CA GLN A 27 2.97 -12.26 6.57
C GLN A 27 1.71 -13.05 6.21
N ALA A 28 0.72 -13.09 7.11
CA ALA A 28 -0.50 -13.88 6.95
C ALA A 28 -1.37 -13.45 5.76
N ILE A 29 -1.23 -12.21 5.29
CA ILE A 29 -2.00 -11.69 4.14
C ILE A 29 -1.34 -11.98 2.79
N HIS A 30 -0.16 -12.61 2.76
CA HIS A 30 0.65 -12.74 1.54
C HIS A 30 -0.11 -13.36 0.37
N ASP A 31 -0.73 -14.52 0.59
CA ASP A 31 -1.38 -15.28 -0.48
C ASP A 31 -2.58 -14.53 -1.04
N ALA A 32 -3.40 -13.93 -0.17
CA ALA A 32 -4.57 -13.15 -0.58
C ALA A 32 -4.17 -11.88 -1.33
N LEU A 33 -3.19 -11.14 -0.83
CA LEU A 33 -2.67 -9.93 -1.46
C LEU A 33 -2.03 -10.23 -2.82
N LEU A 34 -1.24 -11.30 -2.92
CA LEU A 34 -0.61 -11.74 -4.16
C LEU A 34 -1.66 -12.18 -5.20
N ALA A 35 -2.65 -12.97 -4.79
CA ALA A 35 -3.73 -13.43 -5.67
C ALA A 35 -4.56 -12.26 -6.20
N LEU A 36 -4.93 -11.31 -5.33
CA LEU A 36 -5.64 -10.10 -5.75
C LEU A 36 -4.81 -9.26 -6.72
N THR A 37 -3.53 -9.04 -6.40
CA THR A 37 -2.62 -8.30 -7.29
C THR A 37 -2.54 -8.95 -8.66
N LYS A 38 -2.34 -10.28 -8.72
CA LYS A 38 -2.34 -11.06 -9.97
C LYS A 38 -3.63 -10.87 -10.75
N SER A 39 -4.78 -11.02 -10.10
CA SER A 39 -6.08 -10.91 -10.75
C SER A 39 -6.33 -9.54 -11.39
N PHE A 40 -5.92 -8.44 -10.74
CA PHE A 40 -6.08 -7.10 -11.30
C PHE A 40 -5.15 -6.87 -12.49
N VAL A 41 -3.89 -7.30 -12.38
CA VAL A 41 -2.93 -7.20 -13.49
C VAL A 41 -3.43 -7.99 -14.70
N GLU A 42 -3.85 -9.24 -14.50
CA GLU A 42 -4.32 -10.14 -15.57
C GLU A 42 -5.65 -9.68 -16.20
N ALA A 43 -6.51 -9.03 -15.42
CA ALA A 43 -7.74 -8.41 -15.94
C ALA A 43 -7.48 -7.13 -16.75
N GLY A 44 -6.24 -6.63 -16.80
CA GLY A 44 -5.89 -5.36 -17.46
C GLY A 44 -6.28 -4.13 -16.64
N ASP A 45 -6.72 -4.29 -15.39
CA ASP A 45 -7.02 -3.19 -14.48
C ASP A 45 -5.72 -2.47 -14.08
N PHE A 46 -5.82 -1.19 -13.72
CA PHE A 46 -4.64 -0.42 -13.34
C PHE A 46 -4.16 -0.83 -11.94
N VAL A 47 -2.88 -1.19 -11.81
CA VAL A 47 -2.26 -1.60 -10.54
C VAL A 47 -1.10 -0.69 -10.22
N VAL A 48 -1.15 -0.11 -9.02
CA VAL A 48 -0.11 0.77 -8.51
C VAL A 48 0.58 0.11 -7.32
N PHE A 49 1.91 -0.02 -7.39
CA PHE A 49 2.76 -0.33 -6.26
C PHE A 49 3.23 0.99 -5.66
N ALA A 50 2.64 1.36 -4.53
CA ALA A 50 2.91 2.61 -3.81
C ALA A 50 3.89 2.31 -2.67
N ILE A 51 5.18 2.57 -2.89
CA ILE A 51 6.25 2.07 -2.04
C ILE A 51 6.97 3.22 -1.35
N ASP A 52 7.03 3.14 -0.04
CA ASP A 52 7.77 4.08 0.79
C ASP A 52 9.23 4.24 0.33
N ARG A 53 9.72 5.47 0.39
CA ARG A 53 11.11 5.81 0.08
C ARG A 53 11.63 6.80 1.09
N HIS A 54 12.61 6.36 1.87
CA HIS A 54 13.36 7.24 2.74
C HIS A 54 14.82 7.35 2.30
N ALA A 55 15.37 8.54 2.48
CA ALA A 55 16.80 8.75 2.55
C ALA A 55 17.24 8.53 3.99
N GLN A 56 18.33 7.81 4.19
CA GLN A 56 18.86 7.57 5.53
C GLN A 56 19.29 8.90 6.18
N ASP A 57 18.90 9.09 7.43
CA ASP A 57 19.27 10.24 8.27
C ASP A 57 18.85 11.63 7.72
N ASP A 58 17.79 11.72 6.91
CA ASP A 58 17.23 13.02 6.48
C ASP A 58 16.60 13.76 7.67
N PRO A 59 17.21 14.86 8.17
CA PRO A 59 16.74 15.53 9.39
C PRO A 59 15.46 16.34 9.16
N TYR A 60 15.07 16.58 7.90
CA TYR A 60 13.86 17.33 7.55
C TYR A 60 12.66 16.43 7.37
N HIS A 61 12.88 15.12 7.24
CA HIS A 61 11.79 14.17 7.13
C HIS A 61 11.13 13.97 8.50
N PRO A 62 9.80 14.14 8.62
CA PRO A 62 9.13 14.08 9.92
C PRO A 62 9.26 12.71 10.60
N GLU A 63 9.36 11.64 9.81
CA GLU A 63 9.42 10.27 10.31
C GLU A 63 10.80 9.88 10.87
N THR A 64 11.87 10.61 10.53
CA THR A 64 13.23 10.34 11.02
C THR A 64 13.33 10.39 12.55
N ALA A 65 12.48 11.19 13.20
CA ALA A 65 12.41 11.28 14.65
C ALA A 65 11.46 10.26 15.31
N LEU A 66 10.62 9.58 14.53
CA LEU A 66 9.53 8.74 15.02
C LEU A 66 9.85 7.24 14.90
N PHE A 67 10.59 6.87 13.85
CA PHE A 67 10.81 5.48 13.49
C PHE A 67 12.29 5.19 13.23
N PRO A 68 12.73 3.93 13.40
CA PRO A 68 14.03 3.52 12.91
C PRO A 68 14.10 3.70 11.37
N PRO A 69 15.31 3.84 10.79
CA PRO A 69 15.48 3.82 9.34
C PRO A 69 14.85 2.57 8.73
N HIS A 70 13.99 2.76 7.73
CA HIS A 70 13.24 1.70 7.03
C HIS A 70 12.98 2.12 5.58
N ASN A 71 12.74 1.16 4.69
CA ASN A 71 12.55 1.36 3.25
C ASN A 71 13.55 2.35 2.65
N ILE A 72 14.81 2.21 3.08
CA ILE A 72 15.89 3.07 2.65
C ILE A 72 16.21 2.77 1.18
N GLU A 73 16.36 3.81 0.38
CA GLU A 73 16.73 3.67 -1.03
C GLU A 73 17.98 2.80 -1.21
N GLY A 74 17.89 1.84 -2.14
CA GLY A 74 19.00 0.94 -2.48
C GLY A 74 19.22 -0.22 -1.51
N THR A 75 18.40 -0.35 -0.47
CA THR A 75 18.47 -1.48 0.48
C THR A 75 17.48 -2.59 0.13
N GLU A 76 17.82 -3.82 0.53
CA GLU A 76 16.93 -4.99 0.39
C GLU A 76 15.65 -4.86 1.23
N GLY A 77 15.68 -4.08 2.32
CA GLY A 77 14.50 -3.79 3.15
C GLY A 77 13.36 -3.15 2.35
N ARG A 78 13.72 -2.40 1.30
CA ARG A 78 12.77 -1.73 0.41
C ARG A 78 12.19 -2.64 -0.70
N ALA A 79 12.74 -3.84 -0.89
CA ALA A 79 12.20 -4.79 -1.85
C ALA A 79 10.79 -5.24 -1.45
N LEU A 80 9.95 -5.59 -2.42
CA LEU A 80 8.65 -6.20 -2.14
C LEU A 80 8.84 -7.54 -1.42
N TYR A 81 7.92 -7.88 -0.51
CA TYR A 81 8.04 -9.10 0.29
C TYR A 81 7.62 -10.37 -0.47
N GLY A 82 8.40 -11.44 -0.30
CA GLY A 82 8.05 -12.79 -0.76
C GLY A 82 7.90 -12.92 -2.28
N GLU A 83 6.94 -13.72 -2.73
CA GLU A 83 6.68 -13.95 -4.17
C GLU A 83 6.21 -12.70 -4.91
N LEU A 84 5.77 -11.66 -4.18
CA LEU A 84 5.33 -10.40 -4.79
C LEU A 84 6.49 -9.72 -5.53
N ALA A 85 7.73 -9.82 -5.03
CA ALA A 85 8.90 -9.26 -5.73
C ALA A 85 9.14 -9.91 -7.09
N ALA A 86 9.16 -11.25 -7.14
CA ALA A 86 9.35 -11.98 -8.39
C ALA A 86 8.20 -11.72 -9.37
N TYR A 87 6.96 -11.70 -8.86
CA TYR A 87 5.80 -11.38 -9.68
C TYR A 87 5.87 -9.96 -10.24
N HIS A 88 6.10 -8.95 -9.40
CA HIS A 88 6.27 -7.56 -9.82
C HIS A 88 7.36 -7.42 -10.87
N ALA A 89 8.53 -8.03 -10.68
CA ALA A 89 9.61 -8.00 -11.65
C ALA A 89 9.19 -8.52 -13.04
N SER A 90 8.28 -9.51 -13.09
CA SER A 90 7.75 -10.07 -14.33
C SER A 90 6.71 -9.18 -15.02
N VAL A 91 6.01 -8.30 -14.29
CA VAL A 91 4.90 -7.47 -14.80
C VAL A 91 5.16 -5.96 -14.75
N LYS A 92 6.28 -5.49 -14.19
CA LYS A 92 6.57 -4.06 -13.98
C LYS A 92 6.59 -3.19 -15.24
N HIS A 93 6.70 -3.80 -16.42
CA HIS A 93 6.66 -3.12 -17.72
C HIS A 93 5.33 -3.29 -18.45
N ALA A 94 4.35 -3.97 -17.85
CA ALA A 94 3.00 -4.06 -18.39
C ALA A 94 2.36 -2.65 -18.40
N PRO A 95 1.55 -2.31 -19.42
CA PRO A 95 1.01 -0.96 -19.60
C PRO A 95 0.02 -0.53 -18.49
N ASN A 96 -0.55 -1.51 -17.78
CA ASN A 96 -1.46 -1.31 -16.66
C ASN A 96 -0.79 -1.40 -15.29
N VAL A 97 0.53 -1.57 -15.22
CA VAL A 97 1.29 -1.62 -13.96
C VAL A 97 2.10 -0.33 -13.80
N HIS A 98 2.02 0.26 -12.62
CA HIS A 98 2.77 1.45 -12.23
C HIS A 98 3.43 1.23 -10.88
N THR A 99 4.64 1.73 -10.71
CA THR A 99 5.36 1.73 -9.44
C THR A 99 5.79 3.15 -9.16
N MET A 100 5.51 3.62 -7.95
CA MET A 100 5.84 4.97 -7.53
C MET A 100 6.41 4.96 -6.12
N ASP A 101 7.34 5.88 -5.91
CA ASP A 101 7.86 6.18 -4.60
C ASP A 101 6.91 7.15 -3.88
N LYS A 102 6.73 6.95 -2.59
CA LYS A 102 6.05 7.92 -1.71
C LYS A 102 6.92 8.24 -0.50
N SER A 103 6.74 9.43 0.07
CA SER A 103 7.50 9.92 1.23
C SER A 103 6.61 10.23 2.44
N ARG A 104 5.33 9.87 2.39
CA ARG A 104 4.40 9.94 3.51
C ARG A 104 3.53 8.70 3.48
N TYR A 105 2.79 8.48 4.56
CA TYR A 105 1.88 7.35 4.67
C TYR A 105 0.86 7.26 3.52
N SER A 106 0.24 8.38 3.13
CA SER A 106 -0.73 8.39 2.03
C SER A 106 -0.03 8.25 0.68
N ALA A 107 -0.51 7.30 -0.13
CA ALA A 107 -0.06 7.12 -1.51
C ALA A 107 -0.37 8.32 -2.42
N PHE A 108 -1.22 9.26 -2.00
CA PHE A 108 -1.53 10.49 -2.75
C PHE A 108 -0.62 11.68 -2.40
N HIS A 109 0.07 11.65 -1.26
CA HIS A 109 0.74 12.84 -0.76
C HIS A 109 2.07 13.07 -1.49
N GLY A 110 2.11 14.11 -2.33
CA GLY A 110 3.31 14.48 -3.08
C GLY A 110 3.66 13.51 -4.21
N THR A 111 2.73 12.66 -4.63
CA THR A 111 2.89 11.71 -5.75
C THR A 111 2.05 12.13 -6.95
N ASP A 112 2.20 11.43 -8.08
CA ASP A 112 1.37 11.60 -9.29
C ASP A 112 0.16 10.66 -9.33
N LEU A 113 -0.16 9.96 -8.23
CA LEU A 113 -1.22 8.94 -8.17
C LEU A 113 -2.55 9.46 -8.71
N GLU A 114 -3.03 10.62 -8.22
CA GLU A 114 -4.32 11.16 -8.67
C GLU A 114 -4.29 11.46 -10.17
N ILE A 115 -3.19 12.04 -10.68
CA ILE A 115 -3.04 12.33 -12.11
C ILE A 115 -3.20 11.04 -12.92
N LYS A 116 -2.49 9.98 -12.54
CA LYS A 116 -2.56 8.67 -13.23
C LYS A 116 -3.94 8.05 -13.18
N LEU A 117 -4.64 8.14 -12.05
CA LEU A 117 -6.00 7.63 -11.89
C LEU A 117 -6.99 8.40 -12.77
N ARG A 118 -6.90 9.74 -12.81
CA ARG A 118 -7.79 10.59 -13.61
C ARG A 118 -7.56 10.43 -15.11
N GLU A 119 -6.32 10.33 -15.56
CA GLU A 119 -5.96 10.04 -16.96
C GLU A 119 -6.65 8.76 -17.49
N ARG A 120 -6.90 7.80 -16.59
CA ARG A 120 -7.51 6.50 -16.89
C ARG A 120 -9.01 6.45 -16.59
N GLY A 121 -9.62 7.56 -16.18
CA GLY A 121 -11.02 7.61 -15.79
C GLY A 121 -11.39 6.68 -14.63
N ILE A 122 -10.42 6.39 -13.73
CA ILE A 122 -10.67 5.57 -12.55
C ILE A 122 -11.60 6.33 -11.60
N THR A 123 -12.59 5.61 -11.08
CA THR A 123 -13.59 6.14 -10.13
C THR A 123 -13.68 5.30 -8.85
N GLU A 124 -13.00 4.16 -8.81
CA GLU A 124 -12.98 3.21 -7.69
C GLU A 124 -11.55 2.73 -7.44
N VAL A 125 -11.10 2.80 -6.18
CA VAL A 125 -9.77 2.33 -5.76
C VAL A 125 -9.92 1.18 -4.77
N HIS A 126 -9.17 0.11 -5.03
CA HIS A 126 -9.06 -1.05 -4.16
C HIS A 126 -7.74 -0.94 -3.39
N LEU A 127 -7.79 -1.09 -2.06
CA LEU A 127 -6.63 -0.92 -1.20
C LEU A 127 -6.22 -2.26 -0.58
N VAL A 128 -4.92 -2.56 -0.67
CA VAL A 128 -4.26 -3.72 -0.05
C VAL A 128 -2.89 -3.29 0.50
N GLY A 129 -2.34 -4.06 1.43
CA GLY A 129 -1.01 -3.83 1.99
C GLY A 129 -1.01 -3.42 3.47
N VAL A 130 0.02 -2.69 3.90
CA VAL A 130 0.27 -2.38 5.31
C VAL A 130 0.62 -0.91 5.53
N CYS A 131 0.42 -0.32 6.71
CA CYS A 131 -0.44 -0.82 7.78
C CYS A 131 -1.90 -0.39 7.56
N THR A 132 -2.85 -1.21 8.00
CA THR A 132 -4.30 -0.96 7.88
C THR A 132 -4.68 0.40 8.46
N ASP A 133 -4.09 0.76 9.59
CA ASP A 133 -4.38 1.95 10.40
C ASP A 133 -3.36 3.09 10.22
N ILE A 134 -2.44 2.98 9.24
CA ILE A 134 -1.45 4.03 8.93
C ILE A 134 -1.48 4.35 7.44
N CYS A 135 -0.71 3.65 6.60
CA CYS A 135 -0.58 3.96 5.17
C CYS A 135 -1.86 3.68 4.41
N VAL A 136 -2.52 2.55 4.69
CA VAL A 136 -3.84 2.23 4.11
C VAL A 136 -4.87 3.25 4.57
N LEU A 137 -4.89 3.59 5.87
CA LEU A 137 -5.82 4.58 6.42
C LEU A 137 -5.65 5.95 5.77
N HIS A 138 -4.44 6.49 5.74
CA HIS A 138 -4.17 7.81 5.19
C HIS A 138 -4.47 7.86 3.69
N THR A 139 -4.17 6.77 2.97
CA THR A 139 -4.54 6.64 1.55
C THR A 139 -6.06 6.61 1.37
N ALA A 140 -6.79 5.91 2.24
CA ALA A 140 -8.26 5.85 2.20
C ALA A 140 -8.91 7.21 2.51
N VAL A 141 -8.39 7.94 3.51
CA VAL A 141 -8.86 9.28 3.85
C VAL A 141 -8.65 10.25 2.68
N ASP A 142 -7.49 10.20 2.02
CA ASP A 142 -7.25 11.01 0.82
C ASP A 142 -8.13 10.59 -0.36
N ALA A 143 -8.31 9.29 -0.58
CA ALA A 143 -9.20 8.79 -1.63
C ALA A 143 -10.64 9.28 -1.43
N TYR A 144 -11.12 9.28 -0.18
CA TYR A 144 -12.45 9.76 0.21
C TYR A 144 -12.60 11.25 -0.10
N ASN A 145 -11.65 12.08 0.35
CA ASN A 145 -11.68 13.53 0.11
C ASN A 145 -11.57 13.89 -1.38
N ARG A 146 -11.00 13.00 -2.20
CA ARG A 146 -10.91 13.13 -3.66
C ARG A 146 -12.11 12.55 -4.41
N GLY A 147 -13.09 11.99 -3.69
CA GLY A 147 -14.33 11.47 -4.25
C GLY A 147 -14.19 10.15 -5.00
N PHE A 148 -13.16 9.34 -4.70
CA PHE A 148 -13.10 7.97 -5.21
C PHE A 148 -14.01 7.06 -4.38
N LYS A 149 -14.65 6.09 -5.05
CA LYS A 149 -15.20 4.93 -4.33
C LYS A 149 -14.04 4.10 -3.79
N ILE A 150 -14.19 3.57 -2.58
CA ILE A 150 -13.12 2.83 -1.90
C ILE A 150 -13.59 1.42 -1.61
N VAL A 151 -12.74 0.46 -1.95
CA VAL A 151 -12.87 -0.94 -1.54
C VAL A 151 -11.63 -1.32 -0.76
N VAL A 152 -11.78 -1.81 0.47
CA VAL A 152 -10.67 -2.32 1.29
C VAL A 152 -10.82 -3.83 1.39
N HIS A 153 -9.79 -4.56 0.97
CA HIS A 153 -9.80 -6.02 1.05
C HIS A 153 -9.24 -6.44 2.41
N GLN A 154 -10.11 -6.77 3.36
CA GLN A 154 -9.76 -7.02 4.77
C GLN A 154 -8.77 -8.17 4.94
N ASN A 155 -8.85 -9.19 4.07
CA ASN A 155 -7.93 -10.34 4.07
C ASN A 155 -6.59 -10.04 3.39
N ALA A 156 -6.43 -8.84 2.82
CA ALA A 156 -5.23 -8.38 2.13
C ALA A 156 -4.72 -7.04 2.70
N VAL A 157 -5.11 -6.71 3.93
CA VAL A 157 -4.53 -5.62 4.73
C VAL A 157 -4.19 -6.12 6.12
N ALA A 158 -3.10 -5.62 6.70
CA ALA A 158 -2.67 -6.01 8.04
C ALA A 158 -2.10 -4.81 8.82
N SER A 159 -2.03 -4.94 10.13
CA SER A 159 -1.30 -4.04 11.02
C SER A 159 -0.61 -4.87 12.11
N PHE A 160 0.45 -4.32 12.70
CA PHE A 160 1.05 -4.85 13.92
C PHE A 160 0.14 -4.67 15.15
N ASP A 161 -0.76 -3.68 15.14
CA ASP A 161 -1.74 -3.47 16.20
C ASP A 161 -3.11 -4.02 15.80
N ALA A 162 -3.53 -5.08 16.50
CA ALA A 162 -4.85 -5.69 16.28
C ALA A 162 -6.00 -4.74 16.59
N ALA A 163 -5.85 -3.85 17.60
CA ALA A 163 -6.88 -2.87 17.93
C ALA A 163 -6.98 -1.79 16.84
N GLY A 164 -5.83 -1.26 16.42
CA GLY A 164 -5.71 -0.35 15.27
C GLY A 164 -6.31 -0.93 13.99
N HIS A 165 -5.98 -2.17 13.63
CA HIS A 165 -6.56 -2.87 12.49
C HIS A 165 -8.10 -2.93 12.55
N ALA A 166 -8.65 -3.43 13.66
CA ALA A 166 -10.10 -3.55 13.83
C ALA A 166 -10.80 -2.19 13.80
N TRP A 167 -10.21 -1.18 14.44
CA TRP A 167 -10.72 0.18 14.41
C TRP A 167 -10.71 0.75 12.99
N ALA A 168 -9.62 0.58 12.24
CA ALA A 168 -9.48 1.12 10.89
C ALA A 168 -10.49 0.51 9.93
N LEU A 169 -10.73 -0.81 9.98
CA LEU A 169 -11.80 -1.45 9.21
C LEU A 169 -13.17 -0.85 9.52
N GLY A 170 -13.47 -0.64 10.81
CA GLY A 170 -14.70 0.04 11.23
C GLY A 170 -14.77 1.49 10.74
N HIS A 171 -13.66 2.22 10.74
CA HIS A 171 -13.58 3.58 10.22
C HIS A 171 -13.83 3.63 8.71
N PHE A 172 -13.23 2.72 7.94
CA PHE A 172 -13.45 2.60 6.50
C PHE A 172 -14.93 2.42 6.17
N GLN A 173 -15.59 1.47 6.84
CA GLN A 173 -16.98 1.17 6.58
C GLN A 173 -17.93 2.28 7.06
N ASN A 174 -17.76 2.74 8.30
CA ASN A 174 -18.77 3.58 8.96
C ASN A 174 -18.57 5.08 8.75
N VAL A 175 -17.34 5.52 8.48
CA VAL A 175 -17.00 6.95 8.33
C VAL A 175 -16.70 7.29 6.89
N LEU A 176 -15.87 6.51 6.20
CA LEU A 176 -15.50 6.77 4.81
C LEU A 176 -16.51 6.19 3.80
N GLY A 177 -17.46 5.35 4.26
CA GLY A 177 -18.43 4.69 3.40
C GLY A 177 -17.80 3.69 2.41
N ALA A 178 -16.61 3.18 2.72
CA ALA A 178 -15.91 2.21 1.91
C ALA A 178 -16.58 0.83 2.00
N GLN A 179 -16.48 0.06 0.93
CA GLN A 179 -16.84 -1.36 0.96
C GLN A 179 -15.66 -2.15 1.54
N VAL A 180 -15.87 -2.85 2.67
CA VAL A 180 -14.87 -3.76 3.25
C VAL A 180 -15.24 -5.18 2.82
N VAL A 181 -14.34 -5.86 2.12
CA VAL A 181 -14.55 -7.20 1.51
C VAL A 181 -13.49 -8.20 1.94
#